data_AF-A0A968BN16-F1
#
_entry.id   AF-A0A968BN16-F1
#
_cell.length_a   1.000
_cell.length_b   1.000
_cell.length_c   1.000
_cell.angle_alpha   90.00
_cell.angle_beta   90.00
_cell.angle_gamma   90.00
#
_symmetry.space_group_name_H-M   'P 1'
#
loop_
_entity.id
_entity.type
_entity.pdbx_description
1 polymer ?
#
loop_
_entity_poly.entity_id
_entity_poly.type
_entity_poly.pdbx_seq_one_letter_code
_entity_poly.pdbx_strand_id
1 'polypeptide(L)' 'MFVELRADQYERARELYRGMDHSLSIQALIEGNSPGHLFVDDAEQPRTALALTVEGYLLAGDYDNP' A
#
# COMPACT_ATOMS: atom_id res chain seq x y z
N MET A 1 -0.32 -7.20 13.36
CA MET A 1 -1.52 -6.33 13.49
C MET A 1 -1.34 -5.23 12.47
N PHE A 2 -2.31 -5.01 11.58
CA PHE A 2 -2.17 -4.00 10.54
C PHE A 2 -2.38 -2.59 11.10
N VAL A 3 -1.55 -1.65 10.65
CA VAL A 3 -1.59 -0.22 10.99
C VAL A 3 -1.96 0.55 9.73
N GLU A 4 -2.94 1.44 9.85
CA GLU A 4 -3.29 2.35 8.77
C GLU A 4 -2.24 3.47 8.67
N LEU A 5 -1.70 3.66 7.47
CA LEU A 5 -0.81 4.76 7.18
C LEU A 5 -1.61 6.04 6.96
N ARG A 6 -0.99 7.17 7.28
CA ARG A 6 -1.47 8.47 6.81
C ARG A 6 -1.02 8.69 5.37
N ALA A 7 -1.73 9.55 4.63
CA ALA A 7 -1.40 9.85 3.24
C ALA A 7 0.06 10.33 3.05
N ASP A 8 0.62 11.08 4.01
CA ASP A 8 2.02 11.54 3.99
C ASP A 8 3.05 10.42 4.19
N GLN A 9 2.60 9.20 4.48
CA GLN A 9 3.44 8.03 4.74
C GLN A 9 3.30 6.95 3.65
N TYR A 10 2.39 7.10 2.68
CA TYR A 10 2.10 6.06 1.68
C TYR A 10 3.31 5.68 0.83
N GLU A 11 4.22 6.63 0.56
CA GLU A 11 5.47 6.38 -0.15
C GLU A 11 6.34 5.28 0.49
N ARG A 12 6.22 5.04 1.80
CA ARG A 12 6.96 3.98 2.50
C ARG A 12 6.60 2.57 2.02
N ALA A 13 5.40 2.39 1.46
CA ALA A 13 4.96 1.11 0.94
C ALA A 13 5.15 0.97 -0.58
N ARG A 14 5.62 2.02 -1.29
CA ARG A 14 5.76 2.02 -2.77
C ARG A 14 6.50 0.79 -3.30
N GLU A 15 7.58 0.45 -2.63
CA GLU A 15 8.45 -0.66 -3.01
C GLU A 15 7.74 -2.02 -2.97
N LEU A 16 6.76 -2.20 -2.07
CA LEU A 16 5.97 -3.43 -1.99
C LEU A 16 5.11 -3.63 -3.24
N TYR A 17 4.72 -2.54 -3.92
CA TYR A 17 3.87 -2.55 -5.11
C TYR A 17 4.63 -2.46 -6.43
N ARG A 18 5.97 -2.57 -6.45
CA ARG A 18 6.79 -2.48 -7.68
C ARG A 18 6.41 -3.50 -8.77
N GLY A 19 5.76 -4.61 -8.43
CA GLY A 19 5.21 -5.57 -9.41
C GLY A 19 3.88 -5.14 -10.05
N MET A 20 3.28 -4.04 -9.58
CA MET A 20 1.95 -3.56 -9.92
C MET A 20 1.98 -2.18 -10.58
N ASP A 21 3.08 -1.82 -11.25
CA ASP A 21 3.25 -0.51 -11.92
C ASP A 21 2.16 -0.20 -12.96
N HIS A 22 1.49 -1.24 -13.47
CA HIS A 22 0.38 -1.11 -14.41
C HIS A 22 -0.98 -0.80 -13.74
N SER A 23 -1.09 -0.94 -12.41
CA SER A 23 -2.29 -0.59 -11.66
C SER A 23 -2.29 0.91 -11.39
N LEU A 24 -3.10 1.65 -12.15
CA LEU A 24 -3.23 3.10 -11.97
C LEU A 24 -3.83 3.46 -10.61
N SER A 25 -4.72 2.62 -10.08
CA SER A 25 -5.37 2.84 -8.78
C SER A 25 -4.40 2.84 -7.60
N ILE A 26 -3.42 1.92 -7.56
CA ILE A 26 -2.41 1.94 -6.49
C ILE A 26 -1.44 3.11 -6.63
N GLN A 27 -1.00 3.42 -7.86
CA GLN A 27 -0.10 4.56 -8.09
C GLN A 27 -0.77 5.87 -7.68
N ALA A 28 -2.02 6.09 -8.10
CA ALA A 28 -2.77 7.28 -7.73
C ALA A 28 -3.06 7.37 -6.22
N LEU A 29 -3.27 6.24 -5.54
CA LEU A 29 -3.40 6.21 -4.08
C LEU A 29 -2.10 6.64 -3.41
N ILE A 30 -0.96 6.03 -3.78
CA ILE A 30 0.34 6.31 -3.15
C ILE A 30 0.76 7.76 -3.36
N GLU A 31 0.49 8.33 -4.55
CA GLU A 31 0.75 9.73 -4.86
C GLU A 31 -0.22 10.71 -4.16
N GLY A 32 -1.26 10.22 -3.48
CA GLY A 32 -2.28 11.04 -2.83
C GLY A 32 -3.27 11.70 -3.79
N ASN A 33 -3.30 11.27 -5.05
CA ASN A 33 -4.18 11.79 -6.10
C ASN A 33 -5.57 11.14 -6.10
N SER A 34 -5.72 10.01 -5.42
CA SER A 34 -6.98 9.26 -5.32
C SER A 34 -7.30 8.92 -3.87
N PRO A 35 -8.58 9.00 -3.45
CA PRO A 35 -8.97 8.55 -2.13
C PRO A 35 -8.78 7.04 -1.96
N GLY A 36 -8.44 6.64 -0.74
CA GLY A 36 -8.29 5.25 -0.35
C GLY A 36 -7.53 5.11 0.96
N HIS A 37 -7.33 3.87 1.37
CA HIS A 37 -6.69 3.53 2.63
C HIS A 37 -5.55 2.54 2.38
N LEU A 38 -4.46 2.70 3.10
CA LEU A 38 -3.30 1.83 3.00
C LEU A 38 -2.92 1.33 4.38
N PHE A 39 -2.93 0.02 4.55
CA PHE A 39 -2.60 -0.66 5.78
C PHE A 39 -1.29 -1.43 5.60
N VAL A 40 -0.44 -1.42 6.61
CA VAL A 40 0.84 -2.14 6.61
C VAL A 40 1.03 -2.91 7.91
N ASP A 41 1.92 -3.89 7.93
CA ASP A 41 2.28 -4.62 9.15
C ASP A 41 3.13 -3.77 10.12
N ASP A 42 4.02 -2.93 9.59
CA ASP A 42 4.86 -1.99 10.34
C ASP A 42 4.93 -0.64 9.63
N ALA A 43 4.73 0.46 10.37
CA ALA A 43 4.66 1.80 9.78
C ALA A 43 6.03 2.42 9.46
N GLU A 44 7.10 1.92 10.06
CA GLU A 44 8.47 2.39 9.84
C GLU A 44 9.17 1.57 8.75
N GLN A 45 8.95 0.25 8.74
CA GLN A 45 9.54 -0.70 7.80
C GLN A 45 8.49 -1.69 7.27
N PRO A 46 7.61 -1.26 6.35
CA PRO A 46 6.57 -2.11 5.80
C PRO A 46 7.14 -3.33 5.08
N ARG A 47 6.62 -4.52 5.39
CA ARG A 47 6.95 -5.77 4.69
C ARG A 47 5.75 -6.38 4.00
N THR A 48 4.54 -6.08 4.48
CA THR A 48 3.28 -6.41 3.80
C THR A 48 2.33 -5.22 3.82
N ALA A 49 1.51 -5.11 2.79
CA ALA A 49 0.57 -4.02 2.63
C ALA A 49 -0.77 -4.46 2.04
N LEU A 50 -1.84 -3.83 2.50
CA LEU A 50 -3.19 -3.93 1.96
C LEU A 50 -3.67 -2.54 1.56
N ALA A 51 -3.93 -2.35 0.27
CA ALA A 51 -4.49 -1.11 -0.27
C ALA A 51 -5.98 -1.29 -0.58
N LEU A 52 -6.79 -0.36 -0.10
CA LEU A 52 -8.19 -0.20 -0.43
C LEU A 52 -8.29 0.96 -1.41
N THR A 53 -8.46 0.64 -2.68
CA THR A 53 -8.55 1.60 -3.78
C THR A 53 -9.98 1.67 -4.30
N VAL A 54 -10.26 2.65 -5.16
CA VAL A 54 -11.55 2.77 -5.87
C VAL A 54 -11.86 1.60 -6.81
N GLU A 55 -10.85 0.87 -7.28
CA GLU A 55 -11.01 -0.27 -8.19
C GLU A 55 -11.09 -1.61 -7.46
N GLY A 56 -10.69 -1.65 -6.18
CA GLY A 56 -10.71 -2.87 -5.38
C GLY A 56 -9.58 -2.92 -4.35
N TYR A 57 -9.30 -4.15 -3.89
CA TYR A 57 -8.35 -4.44 -2.82
C TYR A 57 -7.09 -5.10 -3.37
N LEU A 58 -5.92 -4.57 -3.00
CA LEU A 58 -4.62 -5.07 -3.46
C LEU A 58 -3.73 -5.43 -2.29
N LEU A 59 -3.22 -6.67 -2.29
CA LEU A 59 -2.29 -7.17 -1.28
C LEU A 59 -0.88 -7.27 -1.89
N ALA A 60 0.13 -6.84 -1.15
CA ALA A 60 1.52 -6.88 -1.59
C ALA A 60 2.47 -7.20 -0.43
N GLY A 61 3.69 -7.62 -0.77
CA GLY A 61 4.79 -7.86 0.16
C GLY A 61 5.20 -9.32 0.33
N ASP A 62 5.91 -9.59 1.42
CA ASP A 62 6.53 -10.87 1.71
C ASP A 62 5.49 -11.96 2.03
N TYR A 63 5.53 -13.07 1.27
CA TYR A 63 4.67 -14.23 1.51
C TYR A 63 4.90 -14.87 2.89
N ASP A 64 6.14 -14.82 3.39
CA ASP A 64 6.55 -15.44 4.66
C ASP A 64 6.37 -14.50 5.88
N ASN A 65 5.67 -13.37 5.71
CA ASN A 65 5.36 -12.49 6.84
C ASN A 65 4.05 -12.94 7.51
N PRO A 66 4.11 -13.46 8.77
CA PRO A 66 2.96 -14.07 9.45
C PRO A 66 1.86 -13.08 9.85
#